data_AF-A0A1J5PNS5-F1
#
_entry.id   AF-A0A1J5PNS5-F1
#
_cell.length_a   1.000
_cell.length_b   1.000
_cell.length_c   1.000
_cell.angle_alpha   90.00
_cell.angle_beta   90.00
_cell.angle_gamma   90.00
#
_symmetry.space_group_name_H-M   'P 1'
#
loop_
_entity.id
_entity.type
_entity.pdbx_description
1 polymer ?
#
loop_
_entity_poly.entity_id
_entity_poly.type
_entity_poly.pdbx_seq_one_letter_code
_entity_poly.pdbx_strand_id
1 'polypeptide(L)'
;MVGRLIRYLTLALLAAALFAARPAAAITMLGDTVTINYLFPTKTSPYTGFYGLPATVKVSNGNSDLVTAKSSASRNATQYFTVSVQKSSIVVTFLQNLVFTPATFNGLSIKGITQTITSATQVGQVPGVVSLASNTVMFNFAGQTFRAGSTITANLLFSLAPLPAPIPLPAGLPLLGSGLGLLIWAGRRRRTAG
;
A
#
# COMPACT_ATOMS: atom_id res chain seq x y z
N MET A 1 -40.49 -31.57 -24.64
CA MET A 1 -40.06 -30.15 -24.60
C MET A 1 -39.50 -29.70 -23.23
N VAL A 2 -38.97 -30.61 -22.40
CA VAL A 2 -38.52 -30.29 -21.02
C VAL A 2 -37.03 -29.92 -20.95
N GLY A 3 -36.21 -30.36 -21.91
CA GLY A 3 -34.75 -30.16 -21.90
C GLY A 3 -34.25 -28.74 -22.22
N ARG A 4 -35.09 -27.86 -22.77
CA ARG A 4 -34.68 -26.48 -23.07
C ARG A 4 -34.79 -25.56 -21.86
N LEU A 5 -35.70 -25.83 -20.91
CA LEU A 5 -35.92 -24.97 -19.74
C LEU A 5 -34.78 -25.07 -18.70
N ILE A 6 -34.18 -26.26 -18.57
CA ILE A 6 -33.09 -26.53 -17.62
C ILE A 6 -31.79 -25.81 -18.03
N ARG A 7 -31.56 -25.60 -19.33
CA ARG A 7 -30.35 -24.96 -19.85
C ARG A 7 -30.32 -23.44 -19.64
N TYR A 8 -31.48 -22.79 -19.52
CA TYR A 8 -31.53 -21.35 -19.26
C TYR A 8 -31.36 -21.02 -17.77
N LEU A 9 -31.72 -21.93 -16.87
CA LEU A 9 -31.57 -21.73 -15.42
C LEU A 9 -30.10 -21.82 -14.97
N THR A 10 -29.29 -22.67 -15.60
CA THR A 10 -27.85 -22.81 -15.30
C THR A 10 -27.00 -21.65 -15.85
N LEU A 11 -27.40 -21.03 -16.97
CA LEU A 11 -26.69 -19.89 -17.54
C LEU A 11 -26.90 -18.58 -16.75
N ALA A 12 -28.06 -18.40 -16.12
CA ALA A 12 -28.35 -17.21 -15.32
C ALA A 12 -27.58 -17.17 -13.99
N LEU A 13 -27.34 -18.32 -13.36
CA LEU A 13 -26.52 -18.40 -12.14
C LEU A 13 -25.02 -18.14 -12.42
N LEU A 14 -24.52 -18.49 -13.60
CA LEU A 14 -23.12 -18.27 -13.98
C LEU A 14 -22.84 -16.79 -14.31
N ALA A 15 -23.82 -16.07 -14.85
CA ALA A 15 -23.68 -14.64 -15.17
C ALA A 15 -23.70 -13.74 -13.92
N ALA A 16 -24.42 -14.10 -12.87
CA ALA A 16 -24.46 -13.33 -11.62
C ALA A 16 -23.16 -13.43 -10.81
N ALA A 17 -22.37 -14.51 -10.98
CA ALA A 17 -21.08 -14.68 -10.33
C ALA A 17 -19.95 -13.84 -10.96
N LEU A 18 -20.12 -13.39 -12.22
CA LEU A 18 -19.11 -12.61 -12.94
C LEU A 18 -19.14 -11.10 -12.63
N PHE A 19 -20.24 -10.58 -12.09
CA PHE A 19 -20.37 -9.14 -11.81
C PHE A 19 -20.01 -8.71 -10.38
N ALA A 20 -19.70 -9.66 -9.48
CA ALA A 20 -19.34 -9.35 -8.08
C ALA A 20 -17.83 -9.39 -7.79
N ALA A 21 -17.01 -9.90 -8.71
CA ALA A 21 -15.56 -9.93 -8.54
C ALA A 21 -14.96 -8.59 -9.00
N ARG A 22 -15.09 -7.54 -8.17
CA ARG A 22 -14.20 -6.39 -8.32
C ARG A 22 -12.77 -6.89 -8.10
N PRO A 23 -11.80 -6.54 -8.97
CA PRO A 23 -10.42 -6.88 -8.72
C PRO A 23 -10.04 -6.26 -7.37
N ALA A 24 -9.59 -7.08 -6.43
CA ALA A 24 -9.02 -6.58 -5.19
C ALA A 24 -7.85 -5.67 -5.58
N ALA A 25 -7.99 -4.36 -5.36
CA ALA A 25 -6.90 -3.43 -5.58
C ALA A 25 -5.71 -3.92 -4.74
N ALA A 26 -4.57 -4.16 -5.38
CA ALA A 26 -3.38 -4.58 -4.66
C ALA A 26 -3.06 -3.50 -3.60
N ILE A 27 -3.05 -3.91 -2.33
CA ILE A 27 -2.76 -2.99 -1.23
C ILE A 27 -1.29 -2.64 -1.31
N THR A 28 -1.05 -1.37 -1.61
CA THR A 28 0.27 -0.80 -1.87
C THR A 28 0.27 0.64 -1.36
N MET A 29 1.45 1.22 -1.28
CA MET A 29 1.61 2.65 -0.98
C MET A 29 1.26 3.54 -2.18
N LEU A 30 0.78 2.99 -3.31
CA LEU A 30 0.47 3.80 -4.49
C LEU A 30 -0.59 4.86 -4.19
N GLY A 31 -0.27 6.12 -4.48
CA GLY A 31 -1.12 7.28 -4.17
C GLY A 31 -0.83 7.93 -2.82
N ASP A 32 -0.07 7.27 -1.93
CA ASP A 32 0.26 7.81 -0.62
C ASP A 32 1.21 9.00 -0.72
N THR A 33 1.07 9.91 0.24
CA THR A 33 2.01 11.03 0.44
C THR A 33 2.87 10.72 1.64
N VAL A 34 4.10 10.28 1.38
CA VAL A 34 5.04 9.78 2.38
C VAL A 34 6.00 10.89 2.76
N THR A 35 6.23 11.07 4.07
CA THR A 35 7.21 12.02 4.60
C THR A 35 8.41 11.27 5.16
N ILE A 36 9.60 11.67 4.72
CA ILE A 36 10.89 11.11 5.11
C ILE A 36 11.60 12.14 5.99
N ASN A 37 11.94 11.75 7.21
CA ASN A 37 12.68 12.57 8.16
C ASN A 37 13.99 11.90 8.51
N TYR A 38 15.04 12.67 8.72
CA TYR A 38 16.23 12.20 9.42
C TYR A 38 16.13 12.59 10.89
N LEU A 39 16.32 11.62 11.78
CA LEU A 39 16.26 11.83 13.23
C LEU A 39 17.58 11.42 13.89
N PHE A 40 18.06 12.27 14.79
CA PHE A 40 19.28 12.07 15.55
C PHE A 40 19.29 13.04 16.75
N PRO A 41 19.76 12.63 17.96
CA PRO A 41 20.25 11.30 18.34
C PRO A 41 19.15 10.36 18.88
N THR A 42 17.89 10.78 18.78
CA THR A 42 16.72 10.04 19.28
C THR A 42 15.64 9.90 18.19
N LYS A 43 14.62 9.05 18.46
CA LYS A 43 13.47 8.83 17.57
C LYS A 43 12.50 10.03 17.47
N THR A 44 12.77 11.12 18.18
CA THR A 44 11.89 12.31 18.23
C THR A 44 12.62 13.62 17.97
N SER A 45 13.95 13.58 17.79
CA SER A 45 14.79 14.76 17.52
C SER A 45 15.09 14.88 16.02
N PRO A 46 14.44 15.79 15.28
CA PRO A 46 14.74 16.01 13.87
C PRO A 46 16.16 16.57 13.71
N TYR A 47 16.90 16.02 12.75
CA TYR A 47 18.22 16.51 12.39
C TYR A 47 18.15 17.42 11.17
N THR A 48 18.63 18.64 11.30
CA THR A 48 18.59 19.67 10.25
C THR A 48 19.88 19.76 9.43
N GLY A 49 20.87 18.91 9.71
CA GLY A 49 22.17 18.95 9.03
C GLY A 49 22.17 18.38 7.61
N PHE A 50 21.06 17.81 7.14
CA PHE A 50 20.90 17.36 5.75
C PHE A 50 19.98 18.29 4.96
N TYR A 51 20.46 18.83 3.84
CA TYR A 51 19.57 19.37 2.82
C TYR A 51 18.83 18.24 2.11
N GLY A 52 17.58 18.49 1.75
CA GLY A 52 16.69 17.51 1.14
C GLY A 52 15.90 16.67 2.14
N LEU A 53 16.12 16.86 3.45
CA LEU A 53 15.29 16.29 4.51
C LEU A 53 14.86 17.38 5.52
N PRO A 54 13.62 17.35 6.03
CA PRO A 54 12.56 16.41 5.67
C PRO A 54 12.07 16.60 4.23
N ALA A 55 11.61 15.52 3.61
CA ALA A 55 11.05 15.52 2.26
C ALA A 55 9.71 14.80 2.23
N THR A 56 8.82 15.25 1.35
CA THR A 56 7.52 14.63 1.10
C THR A 56 7.48 14.13 -0.33
N VAL A 57 7.11 12.88 -0.52
CA VAL A 57 7.07 12.19 -1.81
C VAL A 57 5.69 11.62 -2.03
N LYS A 58 5.13 11.83 -3.22
CA LYS A 58 3.94 11.11 -3.65
C LYS A 58 4.37 9.79 -4.30
N VAL A 59 3.89 8.68 -3.77
CA VAL A 59 4.22 7.36 -4.31
C VAL A 59 3.37 7.11 -5.55
N SER A 60 4.02 6.86 -6.68
CA SER A 60 3.35 6.63 -7.97
C SER A 60 3.79 5.31 -8.59
N ASN A 61 3.02 4.83 -9.56
CA ASN A 61 3.39 3.62 -10.30
C ASN A 61 4.62 3.92 -11.18
N GLY A 62 5.74 3.25 -10.93
CA GLY A 62 7.03 3.51 -11.57
C GLY A 62 8.12 3.94 -10.58
N ASN A 63 9.04 4.81 -11.02
CA ASN A 63 10.03 5.44 -10.14
C ASN A 63 9.36 6.58 -9.37
N SER A 64 9.03 6.37 -8.10
CA SER A 64 8.70 7.49 -7.21
C SER A 64 9.88 8.45 -7.08
N ASP A 65 9.61 9.70 -6.72
CA ASP A 65 10.64 10.73 -6.58
C ASP A 65 11.78 10.25 -5.66
N LEU A 66 13.00 10.31 -6.19
CA LEU A 66 14.20 9.96 -5.46
C LEU A 66 14.55 11.11 -4.51
N VAL A 67 14.53 10.85 -3.21
CA VAL A 67 14.94 11.83 -2.21
C VAL A 67 16.43 11.70 -1.97
N THR A 68 17.18 12.78 -2.19
CA THR A 68 18.62 12.81 -1.96
C THR A 68 18.95 13.60 -0.70
N ALA A 69 19.60 12.96 0.27
CA ALA A 69 20.17 13.64 1.43
C ALA A 69 21.56 14.20 1.07
N LYS A 70 21.73 15.51 1.24
CA LYS A 70 22.95 16.26 0.92
C LYS A 70 23.47 16.99 2.15
N SER A 71 24.76 17.30 2.21
CA SER A 71 25.29 18.15 3.29
C SER A 71 24.65 19.54 3.30
N SER A 72 24.32 20.03 4.50
CA SER A 72 23.79 21.38 4.74
C SER A 72 24.76 22.52 4.39
N ALA A 73 26.02 22.22 4.05
CA ALA A 73 27.02 23.23 3.74
C ALA A 73 26.88 23.86 2.33
N SER A 74 26.19 23.22 1.38
CA SER A 74 26.02 23.76 0.00
C SER A 74 24.91 23.04 -0.77
N ARG A 75 24.23 23.71 -1.71
CA ARG A 75 23.25 23.04 -2.62
C ARG A 75 23.92 22.11 -3.64
N ASN A 76 25.20 22.34 -3.94
CA ASN A 76 26.06 21.45 -4.73
C ASN A 76 26.85 20.46 -3.85
N ALA A 77 26.41 20.28 -2.60
CA ALA A 77 27.11 19.43 -1.64
C ALA A 77 27.12 17.94 -2.02
N THR A 78 28.12 17.27 -1.45
CA THR A 78 28.21 15.81 -1.36
C THR A 78 26.87 15.20 -0.98
N GLN A 79 26.41 14.29 -1.84
CA GLN A 79 25.22 13.49 -1.62
C GLN A 79 25.63 12.27 -0.80
N TYR A 80 24.95 12.03 0.32
CA TYR A 80 25.34 10.96 1.24
C TYR A 80 24.57 9.67 0.97
N PHE A 81 23.27 9.77 0.79
CA PHE A 81 22.41 8.65 0.47
C PHE A 81 21.13 9.12 -0.23
N THR A 82 20.46 8.20 -0.91
CA THR A 82 19.16 8.42 -1.52
C THR A 82 18.12 7.49 -0.92
N VAL A 83 16.87 7.95 -0.88
CA VAL A 83 15.72 7.16 -0.46
C VAL A 83 14.73 7.09 -1.61
N SER A 84 14.39 5.88 -2.03
CA SER A 84 13.37 5.60 -3.04
C SER A 84 12.21 4.85 -2.37
N VAL A 85 11.02 5.43 -2.40
CA VAL A 85 9.81 4.84 -1.82
C VAL A 85 8.99 4.22 -2.96
N GLN A 86 8.95 2.90 -3.07
CA GLN A 86 8.24 2.18 -4.13
C GLN A 86 6.87 1.70 -3.64
N LYS A 87 6.09 1.04 -4.50
CA LYS A 87 4.73 0.57 -4.14
C LYS A 87 4.67 -0.30 -2.88
N SER A 88 5.72 -1.10 -2.60
CA SER A 88 5.74 -2.08 -1.51
C SER A 88 7.13 -2.22 -0.89
N SER A 89 8.03 -1.27 -1.14
CA SER A 89 9.37 -1.30 -0.59
C SER A 89 9.92 0.10 -0.42
N ILE A 90 10.88 0.25 0.49
CA ILE A 90 11.66 1.48 0.66
C ILE A 90 13.12 1.10 0.51
N VAL A 91 13.82 1.74 -0.43
CA VAL A 91 15.22 1.48 -0.74
C VAL A 91 16.06 2.67 -0.32
N VAL A 92 17.06 2.43 0.51
CA VAL A 92 18.09 3.41 0.89
C VAL A 92 19.39 3.00 0.20
N THR A 93 19.96 3.90 -0.59
CA THR A 93 21.23 3.68 -1.30
C THR A 93 22.27 4.65 -0.78
N PHE A 94 23.41 4.14 -0.29
CA PHE A 94 24.51 4.97 0.19
C PHE A 94 25.40 5.37 -0.97
N LEU A 95 25.62 6.67 -1.14
CA LEU A 95 26.43 7.23 -2.22
C LEU A 95 27.89 7.47 -1.81
N GLN A 96 28.17 7.39 -0.51
CA GLN A 96 29.48 7.61 0.08
C GLN A 96 29.76 6.54 1.14
N ASN A 97 31.03 6.43 1.53
CA ASN A 97 31.39 5.68 2.73
C ASN A 97 30.96 6.50 3.95
N LEU A 98 30.03 5.98 4.74
CA LEU A 98 29.45 6.66 5.89
C LEU A 98 29.69 5.86 7.16
N VAL A 99 30.11 6.55 8.21
CA VAL A 99 30.18 6.03 9.58
C VAL A 99 29.15 6.79 10.40
N PHE A 100 28.13 6.08 10.87
CA PHE A 100 27.06 6.69 11.66
C PHE A 100 27.43 6.66 13.14
N THR A 101 27.45 7.84 13.76
CA THR A 101 27.71 7.99 15.21
C THR A 101 26.78 7.10 16.04
N PRO A 102 27.31 6.34 17.03
CA PRO A 102 26.50 5.58 17.98
C PRO A 102 25.54 6.51 18.75
N ALA A 103 24.26 6.12 18.80
CA ALA A 103 23.19 6.84 19.51
C ALA A 103 21.99 5.90 19.71
N THR A 104 20.97 6.36 20.44
CA THR A 104 19.70 5.61 20.56
C THR A 104 18.97 5.49 19.22
N PHE A 105 19.12 6.50 18.37
CA PHE A 105 18.64 6.51 17.00
C PHE A 105 19.49 7.44 16.14
N ASN A 106 19.93 6.96 14.97
CA ASN A 106 20.62 7.76 13.98
C ASN A 106 20.19 7.27 12.60
N GLY A 107 19.18 7.88 12.00
CA GLY A 107 18.67 7.39 10.72
C GLY A 107 17.33 7.97 10.30
N LEU A 108 16.54 7.18 9.59
CA LEU A 108 15.36 7.64 8.85
C LEU A 108 14.05 7.22 9.51
N SER A 109 13.08 8.12 9.49
CA SER A 109 11.69 7.87 9.85
C SER A 109 10.79 8.21 8.67
N ILE A 110 10.10 7.18 8.15
CA ILE A 110 9.23 7.26 6.98
C ILE A 110 7.78 7.07 7.45
N LYS A 111 6.95 8.10 7.29
CA LYS A 111 5.56 8.16 7.77
C LYS A 111 4.60 8.59 6.65
N GLY A 112 3.30 8.54 6.90
CA GLY A 112 2.28 8.95 5.92
C GLY A 112 1.83 7.84 4.97
N ILE A 113 2.19 6.60 5.29
CA ILE A 113 1.67 5.41 4.62
C ILE A 113 0.23 5.22 5.12
N THR A 114 -0.74 5.10 4.20
CA THR A 114 -2.17 5.03 4.56
C THR A 114 -2.59 3.61 4.89
N GLN A 115 -1.96 2.64 4.24
CA GLN A 115 -2.23 1.21 4.45
C GLN A 115 -1.55 0.71 5.72
N THR A 116 -2.22 -0.18 6.46
CA THR A 116 -1.64 -0.81 7.65
C THR A 116 -0.52 -1.75 7.25
N ILE A 117 0.70 -1.50 7.72
CA ILE A 117 1.86 -2.36 7.51
C ILE A 117 1.82 -3.50 8.55
N THR A 118 1.83 -4.75 8.09
CA THR A 118 1.84 -5.94 8.96
C THR A 118 3.24 -6.40 9.28
N SER A 119 4.17 -6.26 8.33
CA SER A 119 5.57 -6.58 8.55
C SER A 119 6.49 -5.83 7.59
N ALA A 120 7.76 -5.72 7.98
CA ALA A 120 8.83 -5.19 7.15
C ALA A 120 10.00 -6.18 7.19
N THR A 121 10.32 -6.75 6.03
CA THR A 121 11.47 -7.63 5.87
C THR A 121 12.62 -6.84 5.27
N GLN A 122 13.76 -6.84 5.95
CA GLN A 122 14.94 -6.15 5.47
C GLN A 122 15.77 -7.05 4.54
N VAL A 123 16.28 -6.46 3.46
CA VAL A 123 17.34 -7.01 2.60
C VAL A 123 18.49 -6.00 2.57
N GLY A 124 19.73 -6.46 2.78
CA GLY A 124 20.89 -5.58 2.71
C GLY A 124 22.05 -6.05 3.60
N GLN A 125 23.12 -5.25 3.59
CA GLN A 125 24.42 -5.63 4.14
C GLN A 125 24.44 -5.83 5.67
N VAL A 126 23.60 -5.11 6.42
CA VAL A 126 23.59 -5.13 7.89
C VAL A 126 22.20 -5.48 8.39
N PRO A 127 21.94 -6.67 8.95
CA PRO A 127 20.61 -7.06 9.42
C PRO A 127 20.14 -6.20 10.60
N GLY A 128 18.83 -6.05 10.75
CA GLY A 128 18.21 -5.48 11.96
C GLY A 128 18.21 -3.95 12.07
N VAL A 129 18.45 -3.22 10.98
CA VAL A 129 18.35 -1.74 10.98
C VAL A 129 16.92 -1.26 10.72
N VAL A 130 16.07 -2.08 10.11
CA VAL A 130 14.67 -1.74 9.84
C VAL A 130 13.77 -2.18 10.99
N SER A 131 12.88 -1.28 11.42
CA SER A 131 11.84 -1.58 12.41
C SER A 131 10.55 -0.86 12.08
N LEU A 132 9.44 -1.37 12.62
CA LEU A 132 8.12 -0.75 12.52
C LEU A 132 7.74 -0.12 13.85
N ALA A 133 7.22 1.11 13.79
CA ALA A 133 6.59 1.79 14.90
C ALA A 133 5.20 2.26 14.46
N SER A 134 4.17 1.50 14.84
CA SER A 134 2.79 1.68 14.35
C SER A 134 2.73 1.57 12.82
N ASN A 135 2.57 2.71 12.11
CA ASN A 135 2.58 2.77 10.65
C ASN A 135 3.76 3.60 10.09
N THR A 136 4.85 3.65 10.86
CA THR A 136 6.09 4.32 10.50
C THR A 136 7.18 3.28 10.28
N VAL A 137 7.85 3.33 9.12
CA VAL A 137 9.04 2.53 8.84
C VAL A 137 10.26 3.31 9.32
N MET A 138 11.03 2.71 10.23
CA MET A 138 12.24 3.32 10.77
C MET A 138 13.47 2.56 10.31
N PHE A 139 14.49 3.29 9.86
CA PHE A 139 15.82 2.76 9.60
C PHE A 139 16.79 3.35 10.63
N ASN A 140 17.37 2.51 11.48
CA ASN A 140 18.35 2.94 12.48
C ASN A 140 19.76 2.50 12.07
N PHE A 141 20.58 3.47 11.68
CA PHE A 141 21.96 3.25 11.26
C PHE A 141 22.96 3.47 12.40
N ALA A 142 22.51 3.74 13.63
CA ALA A 142 23.38 4.08 14.75
C ALA A 142 24.52 3.07 14.95
N GLY A 143 25.75 3.57 14.97
CA GLY A 143 26.96 2.76 15.16
C GLY A 143 27.36 1.90 13.95
N GLN A 144 26.67 2.02 12.82
CA GLN A 144 26.95 1.22 11.62
C GLN A 144 27.84 1.96 10.63
N THR A 145 28.52 1.18 9.80
CA THR A 145 29.32 1.69 8.67
C THR A 145 28.77 1.14 7.37
N PHE A 146 28.56 2.02 6.40
CA PHE A 146 28.06 1.69 5.07
C PHE A 146 29.06 2.12 4.00
N ARG A 147 29.26 1.26 2.99
CA ARG A 147 30.11 1.57 1.85
C ARG A 147 29.32 2.28 0.75
N ALA A 148 29.99 3.10 -0.04
CA ALA A 148 29.41 3.66 -1.26
C ALA A 148 28.90 2.52 -2.17
N GLY A 149 27.72 2.70 -2.74
CA GLY A 149 27.01 1.71 -3.55
C GLY A 149 26.21 0.67 -2.76
N SER A 150 26.32 0.63 -1.43
CA SER A 150 25.53 -0.33 -0.63
C SER A 150 24.07 0.10 -0.53
N THR A 151 23.18 -0.89 -0.43
CA THR A 151 21.73 -0.66 -0.36
C THR A 151 21.09 -1.39 0.80
N ILE A 152 20.07 -0.77 1.40
CA ILE A 152 19.15 -1.41 2.35
C ILE A 152 17.74 -1.27 1.81
N THR A 153 17.04 -2.39 1.67
CA THR A 153 15.65 -2.42 1.23
C THR A 153 14.77 -2.92 2.37
N ALA A 154 13.72 -2.18 2.70
CA ALA A 154 12.62 -2.66 3.52
C ALA A 154 11.47 -3.09 2.60
N ASN A 155 11.20 -4.39 2.52
CA ASN A 155 10.04 -4.94 1.83
C ASN A 155 8.85 -4.94 2.78
N LEU A 156 7.76 -4.28 2.40
CA LEU A 156 6.60 -4.08 3.26
C LEU A 156 5.47 -5.03 2.87
N LEU A 157 4.88 -5.65 3.88
CA LEU A 157 3.62 -6.38 3.74
C LEU A 157 2.50 -5.55 4.36
N PHE A 158 1.34 -5.54 3.70
CA PHE A 158 0.19 -4.75 4.12
C PHE A 158 -0.99 -5.66 4.51
N SER A 159 -1.82 -5.19 5.42
CA SER A 159 -3.05 -5.88 5.80
C SER A 159 -4.14 -5.63 4.78
N LEU A 160 -4.87 -6.68 4.39
CA LEU A 160 -6.13 -6.55 3.66
C LEU A 160 -7.18 -5.89 4.56
N ALA A 161 -7.70 -4.74 4.15
CA ALA A 161 -8.89 -4.19 4.79
C ALA A 161 -10.00 -5.25 4.73
N PRO A 162 -10.70 -5.54 5.85
CA PRO A 162 -11.80 -6.47 5.81
C PRO A 162 -12.82 -5.98 4.78
N LEU A 163 -13.20 -6.87 3.85
CA LEU A 163 -14.28 -6.61 2.91
C LEU A 163 -15.49 -6.12 3.73
N PRO A 164 -16.14 -5.00 3.34
CA PRO A 164 -17.38 -4.61 3.99
C PRO A 164 -18.32 -5.81 3.91
N ALA A 165 -18.86 -6.21 5.07
CA ALA A 165 -19.81 -7.31 5.12
C ALA A 165 -20.88 -7.08 4.05
N PRO A 166 -21.25 -8.12 3.26
CA PRO A 166 -22.25 -7.97 2.21
C PRO A 166 -23.46 -7.24 2.79
N ILE A 167 -23.74 -6.03 2.29
CA ILE A 167 -24.90 -5.26 2.73
C ILE A 167 -26.10 -6.15 2.40
N PRO A 168 -26.92 -6.56 3.40
CA PRO A 168 -28.12 -7.33 3.13
C PRO A 168 -28.94 -6.52 2.12
N LEU A 169 -29.13 -7.07 0.92
CA LEU A 169 -29.99 -6.43 -0.08
C LEU A 169 -31.34 -6.18 0.61
N PRO A 170 -31.92 -4.97 0.50
CA PRO A 170 -33.23 -4.70 1.04
C PRO A 170 -34.17 -5.79 0.57
N ALA A 171 -34.86 -6.47 1.48
CA ALA A 171 -35.78 -7.57 1.17
C ALA A 171 -36.79 -7.21 0.07
N GLY A 172 -37.01 -5.91 -0.16
CA GLY A 172 -37.79 -5.37 -1.25
C GLY A 172 -37.36 -5.78 -2.65
N LEU A 173 -36.06 -5.97 -2.98
CA LEU A 173 -35.64 -6.30 -4.35
C LEU A 173 -36.01 -7.74 -4.77
N PRO A 174 -35.76 -8.78 -3.95
CA PRO A 174 -36.28 -10.12 -4.20
C PRO A 174 -37.82 -10.17 -4.22
N LEU A 175 -38.48 -9.40 -3.34
CA LEU A 175 -39.93 -9.31 -3.27
C LEU A 175 -40.55 -8.60 -4.49
N LEU A 176 -39.89 -7.56 -5.03
CA LEU A 176 -40.33 -6.89 -6.24
C LEU A 176 -40.21 -7.84 -7.45
N GLY A 177 -39.11 -8.59 -7.51
CA GLY A 177 -38.89 -9.59 -8.55
C GLY A 177 -39.94 -10.70 -8.53
N SER A 178 -40.24 -11.25 -7.35
CA SER A 178 -41.27 -12.29 -7.21
C SER A 178 -42.69 -11.75 -7.46
N GLY A 179 -42.99 -10.54 -7.00
CA GLY A 179 -44.30 -9.88 -7.24
C GLY A 179 -44.57 -9.58 -8.71
N LEU A 180 -43.58 -9.04 -9.43
CA LEU A 180 -43.70 -8.78 -10.88
C LEU A 180 -43.80 -10.08 -11.69
N GLY A 181 -43.09 -11.13 -11.28
CA GLY A 181 -43.19 -12.45 -11.90
C GLY A 181 -44.59 -13.06 -11.81
N LEU A 182 -45.25 -12.93 -10.64
CA LEU A 182 -46.62 -13.42 -10.43
C LEU A 182 -47.66 -12.66 -11.27
N LEU A 183 -47.51 -11.33 -11.41
CA LEU A 183 -48.41 -10.50 -12.23
C LEU A 183 -48.32 -10.84 -13.72
N ILE A 184 -47.11 -11.08 -14.24
CA ILE A 184 -46.90 -11.49 -15.64
C ILE A 184 -47.51 -12.88 -15.90
N TRP A 185 -47.36 -13.81 -14.96
CA TRP A 185 -47.95 -15.15 -15.07
C TRP A 185 -49.49 -15.10 -15.05
N ALA A 186 -50.07 -14.33 -14.12
CA ALA A 186 -51.52 -14.13 -14.04
C ALA A 186 -52.08 -13.44 -15.29
N GLY A 187 -51.37 -12.45 -15.84
CA GLY A 187 -51.75 -11.76 -17.07
C GLY A 187 -51.73 -12.67 -18.31
N ARG A 188 -50.80 -13.62 -18.40
CA ARG A 188 -50.75 -14.60 -19.49
C ARG A 188 -51.92 -15.59 -19.44
N ARG A 189 -52.33 -16.02 -18.25
CA ARG A 189 -53.41 -17.02 -18.09
C ARG A 189 -54.76 -16.54 -18.60
N ARG A 190 -55.01 -15.22 -18.54
CA ARG A 190 -56.26 -14.60 -19.03
C ARG A 190 -56.35 -14.52 -20.56
N ARG A 191 -55.22 -14.54 -21.29
CA ARG A 191 -55.23 -14.43 -22.76
C ARG A 191 -55.43 -15.76 -23.49
N THR A 192 -55.30 -16.88 -22.79
CA THR A 192 -55.49 -18.23 -23.34
C THR A 192 -56.87 -18.82 -23.04
N ALA A 193 -57.76 -18.07 -22.37
CA ALA A 193 -59.09 -18.52 -21.97
C ALA A 193 -60.23 -17.81 -22.73
N GLY A 194 -59.92 -17.11 -23.83
CA GLY A 194 -60.89 -16.57 -24.79
C GLY A 194 -60.48 -17.02 -26.18
#